data_AF-A0A969NFG8-F1
#
_entry.id   AF-A0A969NFG8-F1
#
_cell.length_a   1.000
_cell.length_b   1.000
_cell.length_c   1.000
_cell.angle_alpha   90.00
_cell.angle_beta   90.00
_cell.angle_gamma   90.00
#
_symmetry.space_group_name_H-M   'P 1'
#
loop_
_entity.id
_entity.type
_entity.pdbx_description
1 polymer ?
#
loop_
_entity_poly.entity_id
_entity_poly.type
_entity_poly.pdbx_seq_one_letter_code
_entity_poly.pdbx_strand_id
1 'polypeptide(L)'
;MIPPDIFIVWSKARYPEHPYVLVTILASISYIGGISAYYLGRITRKSKRVENYIKRKYEKNFDMVEKWGGLVIIMAALFPLPFAMISTIAGIVKYPFKTYLLYGLTRYIRFYLYAIVIFGALKEFI
;
A
#
# COMPACT_ATOMS: atom_id res chain seq x y z
N MET A 1 3.16 8.96 4.95
CA MET A 1 3.36 7.51 5.13
C MET A 1 3.98 7.34 6.49
N ILE A 2 3.35 6.59 7.40
CA ILE A 2 4.02 6.26 8.65
C ILE A 2 4.95 5.10 8.32
N PRO A 3 6.26 5.17 8.64
CA PRO A 3 7.18 4.07 8.40
C PRO A 3 6.65 2.83 9.13
N PRO A 4 6.31 1.74 8.42
CA PRO A 4 5.87 0.51 9.05
C PRO A 4 6.94 -0.04 10.02
N ASP A 5 8.19 0.35 9.85
CA ASP A 5 9.35 0.08 10.70
C ASP A 5 9.09 0.45 12.17
N ILE A 6 8.51 1.63 12.42
CA ILE A 6 8.20 2.10 13.79
C ILE A 6 7.15 1.21 14.44
N PHE A 7 6.15 0.76 13.68
CA PHE A 7 5.08 -0.10 14.18
C PHE A 7 5.53 -1.55 14.40
N ILE A 8 6.49 -2.04 13.62
CA ILE A 8 7.08 -3.37 13.80
C ILE A 8 7.95 -3.38 15.07
N VAL A 9 8.79 -2.36 15.26
CA VAL A 9 9.59 -2.19 16.49
C VAL A 9 8.68 -2.04 17.72
N TRP A 10 7.63 -1.23 17.62
CA TRP A 10 6.63 -1.07 18.69
C TRP A 10 5.88 -2.37 18.99
N SER A 11 5.53 -3.17 17.96
CA SER A 11 4.88 -4.47 18.15
C SER A 11 5.74 -5.43 18.95
N LYS A 12 7.03 -5.52 18.64
CA LYS A 12 7.96 -6.37 19.39
C LYS A 12 8.17 -5.86 20.82
N ALA A 13 8.25 -4.54 21.01
CA ALA A 13 8.40 -3.94 22.34
C ALA A 13 7.17 -4.13 23.24
N ARG A 14 5.95 -4.16 22.66
CA ARG A 14 4.69 -4.26 23.41
C ARG A 14 4.20 -5.71 23.59
N TYR A 15 4.43 -6.58 22.60
CA TYR A 15 3.94 -7.97 22.58
C TYR A 15 5.00 -8.92 21.98
N PRO A 16 6.00 -9.33 22.76
CA PRO A 16 7.10 -10.18 22.29
C PRO A 16 6.68 -11.62 21.97
N GLU A 17 5.56 -12.10 22.54
CA GLU A 17 5.08 -13.49 22.40
C GLU A 17 4.55 -13.80 20.98
N HIS A 18 3.90 -12.84 20.31
CA HIS A 18 3.24 -13.06 19.00
C HIS A 18 3.41 -11.89 18.00
N PRO A 19 4.66 -11.52 17.65
CA PRO A 19 4.91 -10.33 16.85
C PRO A 19 4.40 -10.44 15.39
N TYR A 20 4.29 -11.65 14.85
CA TYR A 20 3.74 -11.89 13.51
C TYR A 20 2.24 -11.59 13.41
N VAL A 21 1.46 -11.79 14.48
CA VAL A 21 0.01 -11.50 14.50
C VAL A 21 -0.24 -10.01 14.30
N LEU A 22 0.56 -9.17 14.96
CA LEU A 22 0.48 -7.71 14.82
C LEU A 22 0.86 -7.24 13.42
N VAL A 23 1.89 -7.84 12.81
CA VAL A 23 2.29 -7.56 11.42
C VAL A 23 1.13 -7.85 10.46
N THR A 24 0.42 -8.97 10.64
CA THR A 24 -0.75 -9.33 9.84
C THR A 24 -1.90 -8.33 10.00
N ILE A 25 -2.17 -7.89 11.23
CA ILE A 25 -3.20 -6.87 11.52
C ILE A 25 -2.84 -5.55 10.85
N LEU A 26 -1.60 -5.09 11.01
CA LEU A 26 -1.07 -3.87 10.37
C LEU A 26 -1.15 -3.94 8.85
N ALA A 27 -0.69 -5.05 8.25
CA ALA A 27 -0.79 -5.28 6.82
C ALA A 27 -2.25 -5.24 6.34
N SER A 28 -3.18 -5.79 7.13
CA SER A 28 -4.61 -5.83 6.79
C SER A 28 -5.26 -4.45 6.87
N ILE A 29 -5.03 -3.68 7.93
CA ILE A 29 -5.49 -2.28 8.03
C ILE A 29 -4.96 -1.48 6.84
N SER A 30 -3.69 -1.70 6.51
CA SER A 30 -3.04 -1.01 5.42
C SER A 30 -3.62 -1.40 4.04
N TYR A 31 -3.94 -2.67 3.83
CA TYR A 31 -4.58 -3.17 2.63
C TYR A 31 -6.01 -2.62 2.47
N ILE A 32 -6.81 -2.65 3.54
CA ILE A 32 -8.15 -2.04 3.59
C ILE A 32 -8.09 -0.54 3.29
N GLY A 33 -7.12 0.18 3.86
CA GLY A 33 -6.92 1.60 3.56
C GLY A 33 -6.67 1.87 2.07
N GLY A 34 -5.96 0.99 1.37
CA GLY A 34 -5.81 1.09 -0.07
C GLY A 34 -7.09 0.77 -0.84
N ILE A 35 -7.89 -0.20 -0.40
CA ILE A 35 -9.21 -0.47 -0.98
C ILE A 35 -10.10 0.78 -0.87
N SER A 36 -10.15 1.40 0.31
CA SER A 36 -10.86 2.66 0.51
C SER A 36 -10.35 3.76 -0.42
N ALA A 37 -9.03 3.90 -0.57
CA ALA A 37 -8.42 4.88 -1.47
C ALA A 37 -8.78 4.63 -2.96
N TYR A 38 -8.89 3.37 -3.37
CA TYR A 38 -9.36 3.00 -4.71
C TYR A 38 -10.82 3.42 -4.93
N TYR A 39 -11.70 3.17 -3.96
CA TYR A 39 -13.08 3.64 -4.03
C TYR A 39 -13.19 5.16 -4.05
N LEU A 40 -12.39 5.86 -3.25
CA LEU A 40 -12.30 7.32 -3.29
C LEU A 40 -11.92 7.80 -4.70
N GLY A 41 -10.93 7.20 -5.34
CA GLY A 41 -10.58 7.51 -6.74
C GLY A 41 -11.74 7.32 -7.72
N ARG A 42 -12.53 6.26 -7.55
CA ARG A 42 -13.74 6.01 -8.35
C ARG A 42 -14.81 7.08 -8.15
N ILE A 43 -14.97 7.59 -6.93
CA ILE A 43 -15.91 8.66 -6.60
C ILE A 43 -15.39 10.00 -7.17
N THR A 44 -14.11 10.31 -6.99
CA THR A 44 -13.49 11.55 -7.44
C THR A 44 -13.62 11.75 -8.95
N ARG A 45 -13.53 10.67 -9.73
CA ARG A 45 -13.79 10.66 -11.17
C ARG A 45 -15.17 11.21 -11.57
N LYS A 46 -16.19 11.13 -10.70
CA LYS A 46 -17.53 11.69 -11.01
C LYS A 46 -17.47 13.21 -11.20
N SER A 47 -16.50 13.89 -10.58
CA SER A 47 -16.29 15.33 -10.70
C SER A 47 -15.08 15.64 -11.59
N LYS A 48 -15.34 16.09 -12.83
CA LYS A 48 -14.27 16.44 -13.80
C LYS A 48 -13.30 17.51 -13.27
N ARG A 49 -13.76 18.46 -12.44
CA ARG A 49 -12.89 19.49 -11.84
C ARG A 49 -11.84 18.87 -10.92
N VAL A 50 -12.27 17.97 -10.03
CA VAL A 50 -11.37 17.33 -9.06
C VAL A 50 -10.47 16.32 -9.76
N GLU A 51 -11.01 15.55 -10.71
CA GLU A 51 -10.22 14.64 -11.54
C GLU A 51 -9.10 15.39 -12.28
N ASN A 52 -9.40 16.49 -12.97
CA ASN A 52 -8.41 17.26 -13.71
C ASN A 52 -7.36 17.89 -12.79
N TYR A 53 -7.75 18.33 -11.59
CA TYR A 53 -6.82 18.84 -10.60
C TYR A 53 -5.84 17.76 -10.14
N ILE A 54 -6.33 16.56 -9.80
CA ILE A 54 -5.49 15.43 -9.37
C ILE A 54 -4.60 14.95 -10.52
N LYS A 55 -5.14 14.86 -11.74
CA LYS A 55 -4.38 14.50 -12.95
C LYS A 55 -3.22 15.46 -13.18
N ARG A 56 -3.46 16.78 -13.12
CA ARG A 56 -2.38 17.78 -13.27
C ARG A 56 -1.34 17.69 -12.15
N LYS A 57 -1.77 17.45 -10.91
CA LYS A 57 -0.86 17.37 -9.76
C LYS A 57 0.04 16.14 -9.80
N TYR A 58 -0.44 15.02 -10.35
CA TYR A 58 0.24 13.73 -10.34
C TYR A 58 0.40 13.12 -11.74
N GLU A 59 0.56 13.96 -12.76
CA GLU A 59 0.56 13.58 -14.18
C GLU A 59 1.47 12.39 -14.46
N LYS A 60 2.73 12.45 -14.02
CA LYS A 60 3.71 11.36 -14.18
C LYS A 60 3.25 10.02 -13.58
N ASN A 61 2.62 10.05 -12.40
CA ASN A 61 2.12 8.84 -11.74
C ASN A 61 0.87 8.31 -12.44
N PHE A 62 0.07 9.22 -12.99
CA PHE A 62 -1.13 8.91 -13.74
C PHE A 62 -0.78 8.18 -15.04
N ASP A 63 0.14 8.75 -15.84
CA ASP A 63 0.63 8.16 -17.08
C ASP A 63 1.25 6.78 -16.84
N MET A 64 2.01 6.65 -15.74
CA MET A 64 2.63 5.37 -15.38
C MET A 64 1.59 4.31 -15.04
N VAL A 65 0.57 4.63 -14.24
CA VAL A 65 -0.52 3.70 -13.91
C VAL A 65 -1.41 3.42 -15.12
N GLU A 66 -1.62 4.39 -16.00
CA GLU A 66 -2.41 4.19 -17.22
C GLU A 66 -1.69 3.29 -18.23
N LYS A 67 -0.37 3.45 -18.36
CA LYS A 67 0.46 2.68 -19.30
C LYS A 67 0.83 1.28 -18.80
N TRP A 68 1.18 1.15 -17.51
CA TRP A 68 1.74 -0.08 -16.94
C TRP A 68 0.79 -0.77 -15.94
N GLY A 69 -0.27 -0.09 -15.51
CA GLY A 69 -1.39 -0.65 -14.74
C GLY A 69 -0.95 -1.48 -13.54
N GLY A 70 -1.14 -2.80 -13.70
CA GLY A 70 -0.90 -3.79 -12.66
C GLY A 70 0.52 -3.83 -12.12
N LEU A 71 1.51 -3.64 -12.99
CA LEU A 71 2.92 -3.64 -12.61
C LEU A 71 3.22 -2.50 -11.63
N VAL A 72 2.64 -1.32 -11.85
CA VAL A 72 2.80 -0.18 -10.94
C VAL A 72 2.15 -0.43 -9.60
N ILE A 73 0.99 -1.10 -9.57
CA ILE A 73 0.31 -1.45 -8.33
C ILE A 73 1.15 -2.42 -7.50
N ILE A 74 1.73 -3.45 -8.15
CA ILE A 74 2.64 -4.41 -7.50
C ILE A 74 3.88 -3.69 -6.97
N MET A 75 4.53 -2.86 -7.80
CA MET A 75 5.70 -2.09 -7.38
C MET A 75 5.34 -1.15 -6.22
N ALA A 76 4.21 -0.47 -6.28
CA ALA A 76 3.79 0.43 -5.22
C ALA A 76 3.47 -0.29 -3.89
N ALA A 77 3.04 -1.54 -3.97
CA ALA A 77 2.77 -2.39 -2.81
C ALA A 77 4.05 -2.97 -2.20
N LEU A 78 5.05 -3.31 -3.02
CA LEU A 78 6.33 -3.88 -2.59
C LEU A 78 7.33 -2.81 -2.12
N PHE A 79 7.42 -1.68 -2.83
CA PHE A 79 8.36 -0.61 -2.52
C PHE A 79 7.78 0.39 -1.51
N PRO A 80 8.62 1.21 -0.85
CA PRO A 80 8.19 2.32 0.01
C PRO A 80 7.57 3.50 -0.77
N LEU A 81 6.77 3.19 -1.79
CA LEU A 81 6.00 4.16 -2.55
C LEU A 81 4.64 4.41 -1.87
N PRO A 82 4.03 5.59 -2.11
CA PRO A 82 2.74 5.94 -1.51
C PRO A 82 1.61 5.09 -2.12
N PHE A 83 1.40 3.90 -1.57
CA PHE A 83 0.38 2.95 -2.05
C PHE A 83 -1.00 3.58 -2.15
N ALA A 84 -1.43 4.36 -1.15
CA ALA A 84 -2.73 5.02 -1.17
C ALA A 84 -2.90 5.95 -2.39
N MET A 85 -1.83 6.64 -2.81
CA MET A 85 -1.87 7.49 -3.99
C MET A 85 -2.08 6.67 -5.26
N ILE A 86 -1.32 5.58 -5.42
CA ILE A 86 -1.45 4.67 -6.57
C ILE A 86 -2.81 3.98 -6.58
N SER A 87 -3.34 3.58 -5.42
CA SER A 87 -4.69 3.03 -5.29
C SER A 87 -5.76 4.03 -5.74
N THR A 88 -5.65 5.30 -5.34
CA THR A 88 -6.58 6.36 -5.79
C THR A 88 -6.49 6.58 -7.29
N ILE A 89 -5.28 6.66 -7.85
CA ILE A 89 -5.09 6.80 -9.31
C ILE A 89 -5.68 5.59 -10.05
N ALA A 90 -5.42 4.36 -9.57
CA ALA A 90 -6.01 3.13 -10.10
C ALA A 90 -7.55 3.13 -10.04
N GLY A 91 -8.12 3.77 -9.02
CA GLY A 91 -9.55 4.05 -8.94
C GLY A 91 -10.03 5.01 -10.02
N ILE A 92 -9.34 6.12 -10.24
CA ILE A 92 -9.71 7.14 -11.23
C ILE A 92 -9.65 6.56 -12.65
N VAL A 93 -8.59 5.82 -12.99
CA VAL A 93 -8.42 5.18 -14.31
C VAL A 93 -9.33 3.96 -14.53
N LYS A 94 -10.16 3.59 -13.54
CA LYS A 94 -11.02 2.39 -13.58
C LYS A 94 -10.24 1.09 -13.81
N TYR A 95 -9.07 0.95 -13.21
CA TYR A 95 -8.36 -0.32 -13.23
C TYR A 95 -9.24 -1.46 -12.69
N PRO A 96 -9.23 -2.68 -13.25
CA PRO A 96 -10.12 -3.76 -12.82
C PRO A 96 -9.94 -4.08 -11.32
N PHE A 97 -11.03 -3.96 -10.55
CA PHE A 97 -11.00 -4.07 -9.09
C PHE A 97 -10.49 -5.44 -8.61
N LYS A 98 -10.91 -6.53 -9.25
CA LYS A 98 -10.45 -7.89 -8.89
C LYS A 98 -8.92 -8.02 -9.02
N THR A 99 -8.37 -7.52 -10.12
CA THR A 99 -6.94 -7.53 -10.39
C THR A 99 -6.19 -6.61 -9.44
N TYR A 100 -6.75 -5.43 -9.14
CA TYR A 100 -6.21 -4.53 -8.11
C TYR A 100 -6.13 -5.20 -6.74
N LEU A 101 -7.17 -5.91 -6.31
CA LEU A 101 -7.16 -6.66 -5.05
C LEU A 101 -6.04 -7.70 -5.05
N LEU A 102 -5.98 -8.53 -6.10
CA LEU A 102 -4.95 -9.56 -6.22
C LEU A 102 -3.53 -8.98 -6.14
N TYR A 103 -3.27 -7.88 -6.84
CA TYR A 103 -1.96 -7.23 -6.81
C TYR A 103 -1.68 -6.48 -5.51
N GLY A 104 -2.70 -5.90 -4.88
CA GLY A 104 -2.57 -5.28 -3.56
C GLY A 104 -2.17 -6.28 -2.47
N LEU A 105 -2.45 -7.59 -2.63
CA LEU A 105 -2.00 -8.62 -1.69
C LEU A 105 -0.47 -8.72 -1.61
N THR A 106 0.27 -8.30 -2.64
CA THR A 106 1.74 -8.24 -2.58
C THR A 106 2.25 -7.33 -1.45
N ARG A 107 1.39 -6.46 -0.91
CA ARG A 107 1.68 -5.67 0.28
C ARG A 107 1.97 -6.53 1.50
N TYR A 108 1.27 -7.66 1.67
CA TYR A 108 1.57 -8.59 2.77
C TYR A 108 3.00 -9.12 2.67
N ILE A 109 3.46 -9.46 1.46
CA ILE A 109 4.84 -9.92 1.23
C ILE A 109 5.84 -8.89 1.76
N ARG A 110 5.65 -7.60 1.45
CA ARG A 110 6.49 -6.52 1.98
C ARG A 110 6.50 -6.51 3.51
N PHE A 111 5.33 -6.47 4.16
CA PHE A 111 5.23 -6.39 5.62
C PHE A 111 5.90 -7.59 6.31
N TYR A 112 5.73 -8.80 5.76
CA TYR A 112 6.39 -10.00 6.27
C TYR A 112 7.90 -10.00 6.01
N LEU A 113 8.37 -9.52 4.85
CA LEU A 113 9.80 -9.34 4.59
C LEU A 113 10.44 -8.40 5.61
N TYR A 114 9.82 -7.25 5.89
CA TYR A 114 10.31 -6.34 6.94
C TYR A 114 10.30 -6.98 8.32
N ALA A 115 9.25 -7.73 8.65
CA ALA A 115 9.17 -8.45 9.91
C ALA A 115 10.30 -9.49 10.05
N ILE A 116 10.58 -10.27 9.01
CA ILE A 116 11.68 -11.26 9.01
C ILE A 116 13.03 -10.57 9.17
N VAL A 117 13.29 -9.49 8.43
CA VAL A 117 14.55 -8.75 8.51
C VAL A 117 14.74 -8.15 9.91
N ILE A 118 13.70 -7.50 10.47
CA ILE A 118 13.78 -6.87 11.79
C ILE A 118 13.88 -7.91 12.91
N PHE A 119 13.09 -9.00 12.85
CA PHE A 119 13.12 -10.05 13.88
C PHE A 119 14.37 -10.91 13.78
N GLY A 120 14.86 -11.17 12.57
CA GLY A 120 16.12 -11.87 12.30
C GLY A 120 17.32 -11.04 12.77
N ALA A 121 17.40 -9.76 12.39
CA ALA A 121 18.46 -8.86 12.84
C ALA A 121 18.46 -8.67 14.36
N LEU A 122 17.28 -8.55 15.01
CA LEU A 122 17.25 -8.46 16.47
C LEU A 122 17.60 -9.78 17.19
N LYS A 123 17.57 -10.93 16.50
CA LYS A 123 17.97 -12.21 17.10
C LYS A 123 19.48 -12.33 17.26
N GLU A 124 20.26 -11.48 16.60
CA GLU A 124 21.72 -11.39 16.76
C GLU A 124 22.14 -10.45 17.91
N PHE A 125 21.23 -9.61 18.42
CA PHE A 125 21.51 -8.62 19.47
C PHE A 125 20.92 -8.98 20.84
N ILE A 126 20.27 -10.14 20.98
CA ILE A 126 19.75 -10.72 22.24
C ILE A 126 20.35 -12.11 22.36
#